data_AF-K1V297-F1
#
_entry.id   AF-K1V297-F1
#
_cell.length_a   1.000
_cell.length_b   1.000
_cell.length_c   1.000
_cell.angle_alpha   90.00
_cell.angle_beta   90.00
_cell.angle_gamma   90.00
#
_symmetry.space_group_name_H-M   'P 1'
#
loop_
_entity.id
_entity.type
_entity.pdbx_description
1 polymer ?
#
loop_
_entity_poly.entity_id
_entity_poly.type
_entity_poly.pdbx_seq_one_letter_code
_entity_poly.pdbx_strand_id
1 'polypeptide(L)'
;MKKLLLALFLVFTLPLSAEEQPAVPTADEQAAALINAQEWFRLEACYPEIRDELSPFVRLLCEASLGSHFNRLPESCNAIGTLLNDYQQELFADPEGSMLGWLLSMLIGNLQELGAYEQAADLLTQFAAGQSEEERASTLATQRWFQTMARHPRTSLTKPDGEIRLPLTVGSETVKSPLDGTDKKVHNFYTDITIGGRTERF
;
A
#
# COMPACT_ATOMS: atom_id res chain seq x y z
N MET A 1 -48.92 28.38 51.86
CA MET A 1 -48.14 28.60 50.64
C MET A 1 -46.68 28.77 51.01
N LYS A 2 -45.81 28.05 50.29
CA LYS A 2 -44.41 28.41 49.97
C LYS A 2 -43.45 28.61 51.14
N LYS A 3 -42.52 27.66 51.33
CA LYS A 3 -41.10 27.74 50.86
C LYS A 3 -40.30 28.63 51.82
N LEU A 4 -39.16 28.28 52.38
CA LEU A 4 -38.00 27.55 51.90
C LEU A 4 -37.07 27.55 53.14
N LEU A 5 -36.46 26.44 53.55
CA LEU A 5 -34.99 26.23 53.54
C LEU A 5 -34.62 25.63 54.89
N LEU A 6 -34.44 24.31 54.94
CA LEU A 6 -33.36 23.67 55.68
C LEU A 6 -33.41 22.17 55.36
N ALA A 7 -32.85 21.79 54.22
CA ALA A 7 -32.43 20.42 53.97
C ALA A 7 -30.91 20.47 53.79
N LEU A 8 -30.24 20.55 54.94
CA LEU A 8 -28.82 20.39 55.11
C LEU A 8 -28.52 18.88 55.02
N PHE A 9 -27.51 18.54 54.22
CA PHE A 9 -26.77 17.27 54.26
C PHE A 9 -27.58 15.99 53.94
N LEU A 10 -27.71 15.68 52.65
CA LEU A 10 -27.62 14.30 52.20
C LEU A 10 -26.61 14.23 51.04
N VAL A 11 -25.34 14.29 51.41
CA VAL A 11 -24.24 13.77 50.57
C VAL A 11 -24.40 12.26 50.59
N PHE A 12 -25.20 11.74 49.66
CA PHE A 12 -25.31 10.30 49.40
C PHE A 12 -25.02 10.08 47.93
N THR A 13 -23.74 9.85 47.64
CA THR A 13 -23.23 8.97 46.59
C THR A 13 -24.12 8.82 45.37
N LEU A 14 -24.12 9.82 44.49
CA LEU A 14 -24.33 9.51 43.08
C LEU A 14 -23.15 8.62 42.66
N PRO A 15 -23.36 7.47 42.03
CA PRO A 15 -22.27 6.87 41.27
C PRO A 15 -21.93 7.95 40.24
N LEU A 16 -20.73 8.51 40.37
CA LEU A 16 -20.08 9.21 39.29
C LEU A 16 -20.20 8.23 38.11
N SER A 17 -21.06 8.52 37.13
CA SER A 17 -21.10 7.73 35.91
C SER A 17 -19.65 7.63 35.47
N ALA A 18 -19.13 6.41 35.44
CA ALA A 18 -17.87 6.17 34.78
C ALA A 18 -18.09 6.69 33.36
N GLU A 19 -17.48 7.82 33.02
CA GLU A 19 -17.14 8.06 31.63
C GLU A 19 -16.43 6.78 31.21
N GLU A 20 -17.05 6.01 30.30
CA GLU A 20 -16.36 4.91 29.64
C GLU A 20 -15.09 5.53 29.07
N GLN A 21 -13.95 5.30 29.74
CA GLN A 21 -12.65 5.59 29.16
C GLN A 21 -12.69 4.90 27.79
N PRO A 22 -12.38 5.63 26.70
CA PRO A 22 -12.39 5.02 25.39
C PRO A 22 -11.52 3.77 25.48
N ALA A 23 -12.12 2.62 25.15
CA ALA A 23 -11.43 1.34 25.23
C ALA A 23 -10.13 1.45 24.44
N VAL A 24 -9.02 1.00 25.03
CA VAL A 24 -7.77 0.90 24.29
C VAL A 24 -8.04 -0.06 23.13
N PRO A 25 -7.86 0.36 21.87
CA PRO A 25 -8.13 -0.51 20.74
C PRO A 25 -7.23 -1.73 20.83
N THR A 26 -7.78 -2.89 20.49
CA THR A 26 -7.02 -4.13 20.39
C THR A 26 -5.91 -3.99 19.33
N ALA A 27 -4.89 -4.85 19.39
CA ALA A 27 -3.84 -4.88 18.38
C ALA A 27 -4.41 -5.01 16.96
N ASP A 28 -5.45 -5.84 16.79
CA ASP A 28 -6.15 -6.03 15.52
C ASP A 28 -6.85 -4.75 15.05
N GLU A 29 -7.60 -4.06 15.93
CA GLU A 29 -8.27 -2.79 15.61
C GLU A 29 -7.26 -1.68 15.27
N GLN A 30 -6.15 -1.63 16.01
CA GLN A 30 -5.05 -0.69 15.73
C GLN A 30 -4.45 -0.95 14.35
N ALA A 31 -4.11 -2.20 14.02
CA ALA A 31 -3.55 -2.56 12.72
C ALA A 31 -4.54 -2.28 11.59
N ALA A 32 -5.81 -2.67 11.74
CA ALA A 32 -6.85 -2.42 10.76
C ALA A 32 -7.06 -0.92 10.51
N ALA A 33 -7.04 -0.09 11.56
CA ALA A 33 -7.15 1.36 11.43
C ALA A 33 -5.97 1.94 10.62
N LEU A 34 -4.74 1.49 10.88
CA LEU A 34 -3.55 1.93 10.14
C LEU A 34 -3.57 1.48 8.68
N ILE A 35 -4.03 0.25 8.40
CA ILE A 35 -4.19 -0.26 7.03
C ILE A 35 -5.23 0.56 6.26
N ASN A 36 -6.41 0.79 6.86
CA ASN A 36 -7.47 1.56 6.23
C ASN A 36 -7.08 3.02 5.99
N ALA A 37 -6.29 3.60 6.89
CA ALA A 37 -5.72 4.94 6.74
C ALA A 37 -4.47 5.00 5.84
N GLN A 38 -3.98 3.85 5.35
CA GLN A 38 -2.77 3.71 4.54
C GLN A 38 -1.50 4.28 5.22
N GLU A 39 -1.44 4.22 6.54
CA GLU A 39 -0.33 4.77 7.33
C GLU A 39 0.84 3.77 7.45
N TRP A 40 1.42 3.37 6.32
CA TRP A 40 2.38 2.26 6.23
C TRP A 40 3.63 2.43 7.08
N PHE A 41 4.16 3.66 7.20
CA PHE A 41 5.31 3.93 8.06
C PHE A 41 4.99 3.78 9.55
N ARG A 42 3.79 4.19 9.97
CA ARG A 42 3.34 4.01 11.36
C ARG A 42 3.10 2.55 11.65
N LEU A 43 2.49 1.82 10.70
CA LEU A 43 2.31 0.38 10.79
C LEU A 43 3.67 -0.35 10.88
N GLU A 44 4.63 -0.05 10.01
CA GLU A 44 5.98 -0.66 10.06
C GLU A 44 6.67 -0.41 11.39
N ALA A 45 6.52 0.80 11.95
CA ALA A 45 7.14 1.17 13.22
C ALA A 45 6.55 0.43 14.43
N CYS A 46 5.22 0.28 14.51
CA CYS A 46 4.57 -0.37 15.64
C CYS A 46 4.39 -1.88 15.47
N TYR A 47 4.45 -2.40 14.25
CA TYR A 47 4.20 -3.82 13.95
C TYR A 47 5.04 -4.78 14.81
N PRO A 48 6.35 -4.58 15.04
CA PRO A 48 7.14 -5.49 15.88
C PRO A 48 6.63 -5.62 17.31
N GLU A 49 5.99 -4.59 17.85
CA GLU A 49 5.49 -4.55 19.23
C GLU A 49 4.14 -5.24 19.36
N ILE A 50 3.27 -5.08 18.36
CA ILE A 50 1.90 -5.63 18.38
C ILE A 50 1.80 -7.02 17.74
N ARG A 51 2.83 -7.46 17.00
CA ARG A 51 2.78 -8.66 16.14
C ARG A 51 2.26 -9.89 16.85
N ASP A 52 2.78 -10.17 18.05
CA ASP A 52 2.46 -11.39 18.78
C ASP A 52 1.04 -11.39 19.36
N GLU A 53 0.42 -10.23 19.48
CA GLU A 53 -0.97 -10.03 19.94
C GLU A 53 -1.98 -10.07 18.79
N LEU A 54 -1.53 -9.88 17.54
CA LEU A 54 -2.40 -9.93 16.36
C LEU A 54 -2.98 -11.33 16.14
N SER A 55 -4.24 -11.37 15.71
CA SER A 55 -4.80 -12.59 15.15
C SER A 55 -4.01 -13.04 13.91
N PRO A 56 -3.96 -14.35 13.61
CA PRO A 56 -3.23 -14.84 12.44
C PRO A 56 -3.63 -14.16 11.11
N PHE A 57 -4.92 -13.89 10.93
CA PHE A 57 -5.45 -13.21 9.76
C PHE A 57 -4.93 -11.77 9.64
N VAL A 58 -5.06 -10.96 10.69
CA VAL A 58 -4.60 -9.57 10.68
C VAL A 58 -3.09 -9.47 10.59
N ARG A 59 -2.36 -10.43 11.20
CA ARG A 59 -0.90 -10.54 11.06
C ARG A 59 -0.50 -10.74 9.60
N LEU A 60 -1.16 -11.65 8.88
CA LEU A 60 -0.90 -11.88 7.46
C LEU A 60 -1.27 -10.66 6.60
N LEU A 61 -2.36 -9.95 6.91
CA LEU A 61 -2.69 -8.68 6.24
C LEU A 61 -1.59 -7.64 6.43
N CYS A 62 -1.03 -7.52 7.63
CA CYS A 62 0.10 -6.63 7.90
C CYS A 62 1.34 -7.07 7.12
N GLU A 63 1.71 -8.36 7.17
CA GLU A 63 2.89 -8.90 6.47
C GLU A 63 2.77 -8.73 4.94
N ALA A 64 1.59 -8.97 4.37
CA ALA A 64 1.28 -8.70 2.97
C ALA A 64 1.47 -7.21 2.62
N SER A 65 0.83 -6.32 3.39
CA SER A 65 0.84 -4.87 3.14
C SER A 65 2.23 -4.28 3.27
N LEU A 66 2.89 -4.54 4.40
CA LEU A 66 4.23 -4.05 4.70
C LEU A 66 5.27 -4.68 3.77
N GLY A 67 5.05 -5.92 3.35
CA GLY A 67 5.90 -6.56 2.36
C GLY A 67 5.87 -5.83 1.01
N SER A 68 4.67 -5.50 0.53
CA SER A 68 4.49 -4.80 -0.75
C SER A 68 5.05 -3.37 -0.69
N HIS A 69 4.66 -2.59 0.33
CA HIS A 69 5.04 -1.17 0.42
C HIS A 69 6.52 -0.93 0.75
N PHE A 70 7.21 -1.90 1.35
CA PHE A 70 8.64 -1.80 1.66
C PHE A 70 9.51 -2.72 0.80
N ASN A 71 9.01 -3.12 -0.38
CA ASN A 71 9.77 -3.87 -1.40
C ASN A 71 10.34 -5.22 -0.91
N ARG A 72 9.65 -5.87 0.03
CA ARG A 72 9.84 -7.28 0.45
C ARG A 72 8.79 -8.13 -0.27
N LEU A 73 8.89 -8.13 -1.61
CA LEU A 73 7.85 -8.65 -2.50
C LEU A 73 7.63 -10.16 -2.35
N PRO A 74 8.68 -11.02 -2.25
CA PRO A 74 8.48 -12.45 -2.03
C PRO A 74 7.71 -12.77 -0.74
N GLU A 75 8.02 -12.05 0.34
CA GLU A 75 7.35 -12.18 1.64
C GLU A 75 5.88 -11.76 1.53
N SER A 76 5.61 -10.63 0.85
CA SER A 76 4.26 -10.18 0.56
C SER A 76 3.46 -11.20 -0.23
N CYS A 77 4.03 -11.73 -1.33
CA CYS A 77 3.37 -12.75 -2.15
C CYS A 77 3.05 -14.02 -1.34
N ASN A 78 3.93 -14.44 -0.44
CA ASN A 78 3.70 -15.60 0.42
C ASN A 78 2.54 -15.34 1.41
N ALA A 79 2.54 -14.18 2.08
CA ALA A 79 1.46 -13.81 2.99
C ALA A 79 0.10 -13.73 2.26
N ILE A 80 0.06 -13.12 1.07
CA ILE A 80 -1.15 -13.07 0.24
C ILE A 80 -1.59 -14.48 -0.18
N GLY A 81 -0.65 -15.32 -0.61
CA GLY A 81 -0.94 -16.71 -0.96
C GLY A 81 -1.56 -17.49 0.21
N THR A 82 -1.08 -17.27 1.43
CA THR A 82 -1.65 -17.88 2.64
C THR A 82 -3.06 -17.37 2.89
N LEU A 83 -3.29 -16.05 2.80
CA LEU A 83 -4.64 -15.46 2.93
C LEU A 83 -5.64 -16.05 1.92
N LEU A 84 -5.25 -16.15 0.65
CA LEU A 84 -6.11 -16.64 -0.43
C LEU A 84 -6.43 -18.14 -0.33
N ASN A 85 -5.58 -18.94 0.34
CA ASN A 85 -5.79 -20.38 0.49
C ASN A 85 -6.48 -20.74 1.80
N ASP A 86 -6.07 -20.11 2.90
CA ASP A 86 -6.43 -20.58 4.25
C ASP A 86 -7.54 -19.72 4.90
N TYR A 87 -7.76 -18.50 4.41
CA TYR A 87 -8.70 -17.52 5.00
C TYR A 87 -9.80 -17.08 4.02
N GLN A 88 -10.22 -17.99 3.14
CA GLN A 88 -11.26 -17.71 2.16
C GLN A 88 -12.58 -17.29 2.81
N GLN A 89 -12.95 -17.89 3.95
CA GLN A 89 -14.21 -17.56 4.63
C GLN A 89 -14.25 -16.10 5.08
N GLU A 90 -13.16 -15.60 5.63
CA GLU A 90 -13.00 -14.21 6.06
C GLU A 90 -12.98 -13.26 4.86
N LEU A 91 -12.29 -13.63 3.77
CA LEU A 91 -12.21 -12.82 2.55
C LEU A 91 -13.55 -12.73 1.81
N PHE A 92 -14.35 -13.80 1.79
CA PHE A 92 -15.67 -13.83 1.15
C PHE A 92 -16.81 -13.35 2.08
N ALA A 93 -16.51 -13.08 3.36
CA ALA A 93 -17.47 -12.45 4.27
C ALA A 93 -17.70 -10.97 3.94
N ASP A 94 -16.80 -10.34 3.17
CA ASP A 94 -16.97 -9.02 2.58
C ASP A 94 -17.92 -9.11 1.37
N PRO A 95 -19.19 -8.64 1.49
CA PRO A 95 -20.18 -8.78 0.43
C PRO A 95 -19.85 -7.95 -0.82
N GLU A 96 -18.96 -6.95 -0.69
CA GLU A 96 -18.49 -6.14 -1.81
C GLU A 96 -17.23 -6.73 -2.47
N GLY A 97 -16.60 -7.74 -1.85
CA GLY A 97 -15.38 -8.38 -2.35
C GLY A 97 -14.17 -7.43 -2.43
N SER A 98 -14.23 -6.29 -1.72
CA SER A 98 -13.24 -5.22 -1.76
C SER A 98 -11.87 -5.69 -1.27
N MET A 99 -11.83 -6.49 -0.20
CA MET A 99 -10.58 -7.01 0.36
C MET A 99 -9.93 -8.04 -0.57
N LEU A 100 -10.72 -8.95 -1.14
CA LEU A 100 -10.23 -9.94 -2.10
C LEU A 100 -9.67 -9.24 -3.35
N GLY A 101 -10.40 -8.27 -3.90
CA GLY A 101 -9.95 -7.48 -5.05
C GLY A 101 -8.65 -6.71 -4.77
N TRP A 102 -8.53 -6.15 -3.56
CA TRP A 102 -7.33 -5.45 -3.13
C TRP A 102 -6.12 -6.38 -3.00
N LEU A 103 -6.26 -7.54 -2.36
CA LEU A 103 -5.19 -8.54 -2.24
C LEU A 103 -4.74 -9.07 -3.61
N LEU A 104 -5.68 -9.35 -4.52
CA LEU A 104 -5.37 -9.80 -5.87
C LEU A 104 -4.63 -8.72 -6.67
N SER A 105 -5.06 -7.46 -6.57
CA SER A 105 -4.41 -6.33 -7.22
C SER A 105 -2.97 -6.16 -6.70
N MET A 106 -2.78 -6.26 -5.38
CA MET A 106 -1.46 -6.20 -4.76
C MET A 106 -0.57 -7.37 -5.20
N LEU A 107 -1.09 -8.60 -5.26
CA LEU A 107 -0.35 -9.77 -5.72
C LEU A 107 0.10 -9.62 -7.18
N ILE A 108 -0.79 -9.17 -8.07
CA ILE A 108 -0.48 -8.92 -9.48
C ILE A 108 0.62 -7.85 -9.59
N GLY A 109 0.55 -6.77 -8.81
CA GLY A 109 1.58 -5.73 -8.76
C GLY A 109 2.94 -6.27 -8.28
N ASN A 110 2.95 -7.06 -7.19
CA ASN A 110 4.18 -7.66 -6.69
C ASN A 110 4.81 -8.62 -7.72
N LEU A 111 4.00 -9.44 -8.39
CA LEU A 111 4.45 -10.35 -9.45
C LEU A 111 5.02 -9.59 -10.64
N GLN A 112 4.41 -8.46 -11.02
CA GLN A 112 4.94 -7.57 -12.05
C GLN A 112 6.34 -7.07 -11.69
N GLU A 113 6.53 -6.54 -10.48
CA GLU A 113 7.81 -6.01 -10.01
C GLU A 113 8.88 -7.10 -9.87
N LEU A 114 8.48 -8.33 -9.53
CA LEU A 114 9.34 -9.51 -9.54
C LEU A 114 9.67 -10.03 -10.94
N GLY A 115 8.96 -9.56 -11.98
CA GLY A 115 9.07 -10.07 -13.35
C GLY A 115 8.39 -11.43 -13.56
N ALA A 116 7.55 -11.86 -12.62
CA ALA A 116 6.77 -13.09 -12.70
C ALA A 116 5.51 -12.92 -13.57
N TYR A 117 5.69 -12.43 -14.80
CA TYR A 117 4.61 -12.01 -15.68
C TYR A 117 3.67 -13.14 -16.11
N GLU A 118 4.17 -14.37 -16.25
CA GLU A 118 3.30 -15.53 -16.55
C GLU A 118 2.29 -15.78 -15.43
N GLN A 119 2.75 -15.78 -14.18
CA GLN A 119 1.88 -15.96 -13.01
C GLN A 119 0.86 -14.83 -12.88
N ALA A 120 1.27 -13.58 -13.12
CA ALA A 120 0.36 -12.44 -13.14
C ALA A 120 -0.72 -12.58 -14.23
N ALA A 121 -0.35 -13.06 -15.42
CA ALA A 121 -1.28 -13.32 -16.51
C ALA A 121 -2.29 -14.42 -16.16
N ASP A 122 -1.85 -15.52 -15.55
CA ASP A 122 -2.71 -16.63 -15.14
C ASP A 122 -3.73 -16.20 -14.07
N LEU A 123 -3.33 -15.36 -13.12
CA LEU A 123 -4.23 -14.79 -12.12
C LEU A 123 -5.30 -13.91 -12.75
N LEU A 124 -4.92 -13.05 -13.71
CA LEU A 124 -5.89 -12.22 -14.44
C LEU A 124 -6.88 -13.05 -15.26
N THR A 125 -6.44 -14.17 -15.84
CA THR A 125 -7.34 -15.10 -16.53
C THR A 125 -8.39 -15.69 -15.57
N GLN A 126 -7.98 -16.06 -14.36
CA GLN A 126 -8.91 -16.55 -13.34
C GLN A 126 -9.87 -15.47 -12.88
N PHE A 127 -9.37 -14.25 -12.63
CA PHE A 127 -10.19 -13.12 -12.20
C PHE A 127 -11.23 -12.69 -13.25
N ALA A 128 -10.87 -12.77 -14.53
CA ALA A 128 -11.75 -12.45 -15.66
C ALA A 128 -12.98 -13.37 -15.77
N ALA A 129 -12.97 -14.57 -15.18
CA ALA A 129 -14.03 -15.56 -15.35
C ALA A 129 -15.36 -15.17 -14.67
N GLY A 130 -15.31 -14.30 -13.64
CA GLY A 130 -16.49 -13.85 -12.89
C GLY A 130 -16.98 -12.43 -13.24
N GLN A 131 -16.35 -11.76 -14.20
CA GLN A 131 -16.58 -10.35 -14.50
C GLN A 131 -17.65 -10.12 -15.57
N SER A 132 -18.22 -8.92 -15.59
CA SER A 132 -19.03 -8.46 -16.72
C SER A 132 -18.19 -8.36 -18.00
N GLU A 133 -18.82 -8.33 -19.17
CA GLU A 133 -18.10 -8.28 -20.45
C GLU A 133 -17.14 -7.08 -20.56
N GLU A 134 -17.55 -5.93 -20.05
CA GLU A 134 -16.77 -4.70 -20.08
C GLU A 134 -15.53 -4.78 -19.18
N GLU A 135 -15.71 -5.19 -17.93
CA GLU A 135 -14.61 -5.40 -16.98
C GLU A 135 -13.64 -6.47 -17.48
N ARG A 136 -14.19 -7.57 -18.00
CA ARG A 136 -13.43 -8.68 -18.57
C ARG A 136 -12.54 -8.23 -19.72
N ALA A 137 -13.03 -7.36 -20.60
CA ALA A 137 -12.24 -6.84 -21.71
C ALA A 137 -11.01 -6.07 -21.24
N SER A 138 -11.15 -5.25 -20.19
CA SER A 138 -10.06 -4.51 -19.54
C SER A 138 -9.04 -5.46 -18.91
N THR A 139 -9.51 -6.41 -18.10
CA THR A 139 -8.66 -7.43 -17.46
C THR A 139 -7.86 -8.24 -18.49
N LEU A 140 -8.50 -8.65 -19.60
CA LEU A 140 -7.84 -9.39 -20.67
C LEU A 140 -6.87 -8.51 -21.49
N ALA A 141 -7.02 -7.20 -21.50
CA ALA A 141 -6.02 -6.30 -22.09
C ALA A 141 -4.73 -6.30 -21.26
N THR A 142 -4.83 -6.15 -19.94
CA THR A 142 -3.69 -6.23 -19.01
C THR A 142 -3.04 -7.61 -19.06
N GLN A 143 -3.84 -8.67 -19.14
CA GLN A 143 -3.35 -10.05 -19.26
C GLN A 143 -2.49 -10.25 -20.51
N ARG A 144 -2.94 -9.75 -21.67
CA ARG A 144 -2.17 -9.80 -22.93
C ARG A 144 -0.87 -9.01 -22.85
N TRP A 145 -0.87 -7.89 -22.13
CA TRP A 145 0.35 -7.13 -21.87
C TRP A 145 1.35 -7.96 -21.07
N PHE A 146 0.92 -8.61 -19.98
CA PHE A 146 1.79 -9.50 -19.20
C PHE A 146 2.33 -10.68 -20.02
N GLN A 147 1.50 -11.35 -20.83
CA GLN A 147 1.96 -12.41 -21.73
C GLN A 147 3.01 -11.92 -22.74
N THR A 148 2.92 -10.66 -23.16
CA THR A 148 3.94 -10.06 -24.03
C THR A 148 5.22 -9.83 -23.25
N MET A 149 5.14 -9.25 -22.05
CA MET A 149 6.29 -8.99 -21.18
C MET A 149 7.02 -10.27 -20.75
N ALA A 150 6.31 -11.37 -20.53
CA ALA A 150 6.89 -12.67 -20.22
C ALA A 150 7.88 -13.19 -21.27
N ARG A 151 7.78 -12.72 -22.53
CA ARG A 151 8.69 -13.11 -23.62
C ARG A 151 9.99 -12.32 -23.65
N HIS A 152 10.13 -11.32 -22.78
CA HIS A 152 11.30 -10.47 -22.70
C HIS A 152 12.06 -10.72 -21.40
N PRO A 153 13.40 -10.66 -21.41
CA PRO A 153 14.18 -10.75 -20.19
C PRO A 153 13.83 -9.57 -19.27
N ARG A 154 13.78 -9.85 -17.96
CA ARG A 154 13.52 -8.84 -16.94
C ARG A 154 14.55 -7.71 -17.04
N THR A 155 14.07 -6.47 -17.05
CA THR A 155 14.93 -5.30 -16.86
C THR A 155 15.63 -5.44 -15.52
N SER A 156 16.96 -5.46 -15.54
CA SER A 156 17.76 -5.56 -14.32
C SER A 156 18.62 -4.31 -14.17
N LEU A 157 18.76 -3.86 -12.93
CA LEU A 157 19.70 -2.81 -12.55
C LEU A 157 20.85 -3.47 -11.81
N THR A 158 22.05 -3.43 -12.38
CA THR A 158 23.25 -3.91 -11.71
C THR A 158 24.05 -2.70 -11.23
N LYS A 159 24.13 -2.51 -9.91
CA LYS A 159 25.06 -1.56 -9.32
C LYS A 159 26.47 -2.18 -9.35
N PRO A 160 27.48 -1.53 -9.92
CA PRO A 160 28.86 -1.98 -9.82
C PRO A 160 29.32 -2.04 -8.36
N ASP A 161 30.23 -2.96 -8.07
CA ASP A 161 30.91 -3.03 -6.78
C ASP A 161 31.78 -1.78 -6.59
N GLY A 162 31.33 -0.87 -5.73
CA GLY A 162 32.03 0.37 -5.41
C GLY A 162 31.12 1.57 -5.16
N GLU A 163 31.78 2.70 -4.93
CA GLU A 163 31.17 4.03 -4.89
C GLU A 163 30.76 4.43 -6.32
N ILE A 164 29.49 4.73 -6.53
CA ILE A 164 29.03 5.37 -7.77
C ILE A 164 29.12 6.88 -7.58
N ARG A 165 29.88 7.56 -8.43
CA ARG A 165 29.91 9.02 -8.51
C ARG A 165 29.10 9.47 -9.70
N LEU A 166 27.98 10.15 -9.44
CA LEU A 166 27.16 10.76 -10.47
C LEU A 166 27.70 12.16 -10.76
N PRO A 167 28.21 12.45 -11.98
CA PRO A 167 28.67 13.78 -12.33
C PRO A 167 27.46 14.72 -12.44
N LEU A 168 27.29 15.59 -11.45
CA LEU A 168 26.28 16.63 -11.47
C LEU A 168 26.87 17.92 -12.03
N THR A 169 26.19 18.49 -13.02
CA THR A 169 26.49 19.80 -13.58
C THR A 169 25.34 20.75 -13.29
N VAL A 170 25.64 22.01 -12.98
CA VAL A 170 24.60 23.03 -12.81
C VAL A 170 24.42 23.75 -14.14
N GLY A 171 23.23 23.67 -14.70
CA GLY A 171 22.84 24.44 -15.88
C GLY A 171 21.83 25.51 -15.51
N SER A 172 21.67 26.50 -16.38
CA SER A 172 20.60 27.47 -16.28
C SER A 172 19.77 27.47 -17.54
N GLU A 173 18.46 27.45 -17.39
CA GLU A 173 17.51 27.51 -18.50
C GLU A 173 16.45 28.58 -18.23
N THR A 174 15.89 29.11 -19.32
CA THR A 174 14.77 30.03 -19.24
C THR A 174 13.51 29.23 -19.47
N VAL A 175 12.69 29.12 -18.43
CA VAL A 175 11.39 28.46 -18.50
C VAL A 175 10.27 29.50 -18.49
N LYS A 176 9.18 29.19 -19.19
CA LYS A 176 7.95 29.96 -19.07
C LYS A 176 7.25 29.59 -17.77
N SER A 177 7.02 30.58 -16.93
CA SER A 177 6.25 30.44 -15.70
C SER A 177 4.80 30.06 -16.04
N PRO A 178 4.27 28.91 -15.56
CA PRO A 178 2.91 28.49 -15.88
C PRO A 178 1.83 29.37 -15.20
N LEU A 179 2.23 30.23 -14.25
CA LEU A 179 1.31 31.10 -13.50
C LEU A 179 1.05 32.44 -14.19
N ASP A 180 2.05 33.00 -14.87
CA ASP A 180 2.02 34.38 -15.39
C ASP A 180 2.66 34.54 -16.79
N GLY A 181 3.17 33.45 -17.39
CA GLY A 181 3.76 33.45 -18.73
C GLY A 181 5.11 34.18 -18.83
N THR A 182 5.66 34.66 -17.71
CA THR A 182 6.93 35.36 -17.68
C THR A 182 8.11 34.41 -17.87
N ASP A 183 9.19 34.93 -18.46
CA ASP A 183 10.45 34.18 -18.56
C ASP A 183 11.14 34.18 -17.20
N LYS A 184 11.34 33.00 -16.62
CA LYS A 184 12.09 32.82 -15.38
C LYS A 184 13.35 32.03 -15.66
N LYS A 185 14.48 32.56 -15.21
CA LYS A 185 15.73 31.83 -15.19
C LYS A 185 15.72 30.86 -14.02
N VAL A 186 15.82 29.57 -14.31
CA VAL A 186 15.94 28.51 -13.31
C VAL A 186 17.30 27.85 -13.41
N HIS A 187 17.77 27.33 -12.28
CA HIS A 187 19.02 26.60 -12.18
C HIS A 187 18.70 25.17 -11.81
N ASN A 188 19.11 24.22 -12.63
CA ASN A 188 18.84 22.80 -12.45
C ASN A 188 20.16 22.03 -12.40
N PHE A 189 20.13 20.91 -11.68
CA PHE A 189 21.21 19.93 -11.68
C PHE A 189 20.96 18.96 -12.82
N TYR A 190 22.00 18.71 -13.61
CA TYR A 190 21.95 17.80 -14.74
C TYR A 190 23.01 16.71 -14.59
N THR A 191 22.70 15.51 -15.07
CA THR A 191 23.66 14.43 -15.25
C THR A 191 23.56 13.91 -16.68
N ASP A 192 24.68 13.52 -17.25
CA ASP A 192 24.67 12.86 -18.56
C ASP A 192 24.39 11.37 -18.37
N ILE A 193 23.40 10.85 -19.08
CA ILE A 193 23.03 9.43 -19.09
C ILE A 193 23.21 8.86 -20.49
N THR A 194 23.51 7.56 -20.60
CA THR A 194 23.64 6.90 -21.92
C THR A 194 22.48 5.94 -22.13
N ILE A 195 21.67 6.18 -23.16
CA ILE A 195 20.54 5.35 -23.56
C ILE A 195 20.80 4.81 -24.96
N GLY A 196 20.90 3.48 -25.13
CA GLY A 196 21.11 2.87 -26.44
C GLY A 196 22.37 3.37 -27.17
N GLY A 197 23.42 3.74 -26.42
CA GLY A 197 24.68 4.28 -26.96
C GLY A 197 24.66 5.79 -27.28
N ARG A 198 23.55 6.49 -26.98
CA ARG A 198 23.44 7.95 -27.12
C ARG A 198 23.54 8.61 -25.75
N THR A 199 24.37 9.63 -25.63
CA THR A 199 24.45 10.44 -24.41
C THR A 199 23.37 11.51 -24.44
N GLU A 200 22.51 11.51 -23.43
CA GLU A 200 21.45 12.49 -23.22
C GLU A 200 21.70 13.21 -21.90
N ARG A 201 21.37 14.51 -21.85
CA ARG A 201 21.43 15.29 -20.61
C ARG A 201 20.07 15.19 -19.92
N PHE A 202 20.07 14.72 -18.67
CA PHE A 202 18.89 14.61 -17.83
C PHE A 202 18.97 15.59 -16.66
#